data_AF-C5KVY9-F1
#
_entry.id   AF-C5KVY9-F1
#
_cell.length_a   1.000
_cell.length_b   1.000
_cell.length_c   1.000
_cell.angle_alpha   90.00
_cell.angle_beta   90.00
_cell.angle_gamma   90.00
#
_symmetry.space_group_name_H-M   'P 1'
#
loop_
_entity.id
_entity.type
_entity.pdbx_description
1 polymer ?
#
loop_
_entity_poly.entity_id
_entity_poly.type
_entity_poly.pdbx_seq_one_letter_code
_entity_poly.pdbx_strand_id
1 'polypeptide(L)'
;FALQGSEFRFDTARLLRDLQGRDPQVPIVNLHGTKDWEISPNAMEELADCVDSVNYTKVPIRGGGHSTNIYPPQGEQFLESLKSWFSDVEEHH
;
A
#
# COMPACT_ATOMS: atom_id res chain seq x y z
N PHE A 1 -19.25 -6.49 10.57
CA PHE A 1 -17.93 -6.05 11.04
C PHE A 1 -17.29 -5.20 9.93
N ALA A 2 -17.45 -3.88 9.95
CA ALA A 2 -16.96 -2.99 8.89
C ALA A 2 -16.35 -1.66 9.42
N LEU A 3 -16.25 -1.49 10.74
CA LEU A 3 -15.80 -0.25 11.37
C LEU A 3 -14.26 -0.08 11.41
N GLN A 4 -13.49 -1.17 11.45
CA GLN A 4 -12.02 -1.11 11.50
C GLN A 4 -11.40 -0.57 10.20
N GLY A 5 -11.99 -0.87 9.04
CA GLY A 5 -11.47 -0.43 7.75
C GLY A 5 -11.53 1.09 7.55
N SER A 6 -12.54 1.78 8.11
CA SER A 6 -12.61 3.25 8.04
C SER A 6 -11.55 3.93 8.90
N GLU A 7 -11.35 3.46 10.14
CA GLU A 7 -10.41 4.08 11.08
C GLU A 7 -8.96 3.95 10.59
N PHE A 8 -8.57 2.76 10.13
CA PHE A 8 -7.25 2.50 9.55
C PHE A 8 -6.92 3.46 8.39
N ARG A 9 -7.88 3.68 7.47
CA ARG A 9 -7.69 4.57 6.31
C ARG A 9 -7.43 6.01 6.73
N PHE A 10 -8.25 6.55 7.64
CA PHE A 10 -8.13 7.95 8.05
C PHE A 10 -6.82 8.23 8.79
N ASP A 11 -6.44 7.36 9.73
CA ASP A 11 -5.20 7.54 10.49
C ASP A 11 -3.97 7.37 9.61
N THR A 12 -3.96 6.36 8.75
CA THR A 12 -2.89 6.16 7.77
C THR A 12 -2.78 7.35 6.83
N ALA A 13 -3.90 7.85 6.28
CA ALA A 13 -3.89 9.01 5.40
C ALA A 13 -3.37 10.28 6.08
N ARG A 14 -3.68 10.47 7.37
CA ARG A 14 -3.14 11.58 8.15
C ARG A 14 -1.61 11.47 8.28
N LEU A 15 -1.10 10.30 8.64
CA LEU A 15 0.34 10.06 8.78
C LEU A 15 1.11 10.26 7.46
N LEU A 16 0.55 9.80 6.33
CA LEU A 16 1.17 9.95 5.02
C LEU A 16 1.20 11.42 4.56
N ARG A 17 0.15 12.21 4.87
CA ARG A 17 0.15 13.66 4.62
C ARG A 17 1.11 14.41 5.53
N ASP A 18 1.23 14.01 6.80
CA ASP A 18 2.22 14.57 7.73
C ASP A 18 3.66 14.25 7.29
N LEU A 19 3.90 13.09 6.65
CA LEU A 19 5.18 12.76 6.02
C LEU A 19 5.43 13.68 4.82
N GLN A 20 4.46 13.85 3.93
CA GLN A 20 4.60 14.74 2.76
C GLN A 20 4.93 16.19 3.15
N GLY A 21 4.32 16.72 4.22
CA GLY A 21 4.61 18.06 4.69
C GLY A 21 6.06 18.25 5.16
N ARG A 22 6.72 17.16 5.59
CA ARG A 22 8.12 17.16 6.06
C ARG A 22 9.10 16.81 4.95
N ASP A 23 8.73 15.84 4.11
CA ASP A 23 9.56 15.34 3.03
C ASP A 23 8.69 14.93 1.83
N PRO A 24 8.36 15.88 0.93
CA PRO A 24 7.42 15.66 -0.17
C PRO A 24 7.97 14.74 -1.27
N GLN A 25 9.28 14.42 -1.24
CA GLN A 25 9.92 13.61 -2.26
C GLN A 25 9.94 12.11 -1.90
N VAL A 26 9.64 11.74 -0.65
CA VAL A 26 9.66 10.34 -0.22
C VAL A 26 8.63 9.53 -1.01
N PRO A 27 9.07 8.55 -1.82
CA PRO A 27 8.18 7.67 -2.53
C PRO A 27 7.59 6.65 -1.55
N ILE A 28 6.31 6.34 -1.70
CA ILE A 28 5.56 5.43 -0.84
C ILE A 28 4.97 4.32 -1.70
N VAL A 29 5.08 3.08 -1.23
CA VAL A 29 4.45 1.91 -1.86
C VAL A 29 3.49 1.23 -0.89
N ASN A 30 2.30 0.89 -1.37
CA ASN A 30 1.33 0.06 -0.66
C ASN A 30 1.12 -1.27 -1.41
N LEU A 31 1.65 -2.35 -0.84
CA LEU A 31 1.41 -3.71 -1.30
C LEU A 31 0.28 -4.33 -0.47
N HIS A 32 -0.83 -4.69 -1.12
CA HIS A 32 -2.02 -5.15 -0.38
C HIS A 32 -2.71 -6.33 -1.04
N GLY A 33 -3.12 -7.29 -0.21
CA GLY A 33 -3.75 -8.54 -0.61
C GLY A 33 -5.20 -8.35 -1.03
N THR A 34 -5.54 -8.75 -2.26
CA THR A 34 -6.91 -8.63 -2.81
C THR A 34 -7.96 -9.56 -2.17
N LYS A 35 -7.55 -10.44 -1.26
CA LYS A 35 -8.37 -11.36 -0.46
C LYS A 35 -8.09 -11.21 1.04
N ASP A 36 -7.58 -10.06 1.45
CA ASP A 36 -7.44 -9.72 2.87
C ASP A 36 -8.83 -9.70 3.53
N TRP A 37 -8.94 -10.44 4.63
CA TRP A 37 -10.19 -10.59 5.40
C TRP A 37 -10.29 -9.56 6.53
N GLU A 38 -9.17 -8.94 6.90
CA GLU A 38 -9.06 -7.96 7.98
C GLU A 38 -9.18 -6.54 7.43
N ILE A 39 -8.55 -6.27 6.29
CA ILE A 39 -8.62 -4.99 5.60
C ILE A 39 -9.29 -5.19 4.25
N SER A 40 -10.30 -4.37 3.95
CA SER A 40 -11.03 -4.43 2.67
C SER A 40 -10.08 -4.27 1.48
N PRO A 41 -10.23 -5.06 0.40
CA PRO A 41 -9.50 -4.86 -0.86
C PRO A 41 -9.68 -3.45 -1.46
N ASN A 42 -10.79 -2.78 -1.16
CA ASN A 42 -11.04 -1.41 -1.61
C ASN A 42 -10.29 -0.36 -0.78
N ALA A 43 -9.75 -0.73 0.39
CA ALA A 43 -9.07 0.22 1.27
C ALA A 43 -7.82 0.83 0.64
N MET A 44 -7.20 0.13 -0.33
CA MET A 44 -6.10 0.68 -1.12
C MET A 44 -6.55 1.89 -1.97
N GLU A 45 -7.68 1.76 -2.67
CA GLU A 45 -8.24 2.83 -3.50
C GLU A 45 -8.71 3.98 -2.61
N GLU A 46 -9.45 3.66 -1.56
CA GLU A 46 -9.97 4.66 -0.62
C GLU A 46 -8.85 5.40 0.12
N LEU A 47 -7.73 4.74 0.43
CA LEU A 47 -6.56 5.38 1.00
C LEU A 47 -5.88 6.29 -0.03
N ALA A 48 -5.73 5.85 -1.29
CA ALA A 48 -5.18 6.66 -2.36
C ALA A 48 -5.97 7.96 -2.57
N ASP A 49 -7.31 7.89 -2.58
CA ASP A 49 -8.18 9.08 -2.67
C ASP A 49 -7.95 10.06 -1.51
N CYS A 50 -7.62 9.55 -0.31
CA CYS A 50 -7.34 10.39 0.85
C CYS A 50 -5.95 11.05 0.82
N VAL A 51 -5.02 10.47 0.05
CA VAL A 51 -3.61 10.89 -0.01
C VAL A 51 -3.20 11.42 -1.38
N ASP A 52 -4.14 11.80 -2.25
CA ASP A 52 -3.97 12.16 -3.68
C ASP A 52 -2.80 13.14 -3.99
N SER A 53 -2.29 13.86 -3.00
CA SER A 53 -1.10 14.71 -3.10
C SER A 53 0.25 14.01 -2.88
N VAL A 54 0.29 12.78 -2.38
CA VAL A 54 1.49 12.03 -1.96
C VAL A 54 2.04 11.19 -3.12
N ASN A 55 3.37 11.09 -3.24
CA ASN A 55 4.04 10.17 -4.17
C ASN A 55 3.77 8.71 -3.77
N TYR A 56 2.62 8.17 -4.18
CA TYR A 56 2.04 6.94 -3.65
C TYR A 56 1.77 5.91 -4.76
N THR A 57 2.40 4.75 -4.65
CA THR A 57 2.26 3.64 -5.60
C THR A 57 1.40 2.53 -5.00
N LYS A 58 0.40 2.09 -5.77
CA LYS A 58 -0.51 1.01 -5.43
C LYS A 58 -0.09 -0.31 -6.08
N VAL A 59 0.08 -1.37 -5.28
CA VAL A 59 0.48 -2.69 -5.77
C VAL A 59 -0.46 -3.78 -5.24
N PRO A 60 -1.49 -4.18 -6.00
CA PRO A 60 -2.41 -5.23 -5.57
C PRO A 60 -1.79 -6.64 -5.75
N ILE A 61 -1.79 -7.42 -4.66
CA ILE A 61 -1.34 -8.82 -4.66
C ILE A 61 -2.55 -9.74 -4.89
N ARG A 62 -2.58 -10.42 -6.04
CA ARG A 62 -3.75 -11.18 -6.50
C ARG A 62 -3.89 -12.48 -5.72
N GLY A 63 -5.03 -12.65 -5.05
CA GLY A 63 -5.26 -13.77 -4.13
C GLY A 63 -4.57 -13.63 -2.77
N GLY A 64 -3.86 -12.53 -2.52
CA GLY A 64 -3.17 -12.26 -1.25
C GLY A 64 -4.14 -12.02 -0.10
N GLY A 65 -3.87 -12.61 1.07
CA GLY A 65 -4.60 -12.33 2.31
C GLY A 65 -3.88 -11.32 3.21
N HIS A 66 -4.26 -11.25 4.48
CA HIS A 66 -3.65 -10.35 5.47
C HIS A 66 -2.12 -10.49 5.57
N SER A 67 -1.63 -11.73 5.55
CA SER A 67 -0.20 -12.03 5.57
C SER A 67 0.31 -12.47 4.19
N THR A 68 0.07 -11.64 3.17
CA THR A 68 0.35 -11.98 1.77
C THR A 68 1.84 -12.21 1.46
N ASN A 69 2.75 -11.82 2.35
CA ASN A 69 4.20 -11.92 2.20
C ASN A 69 4.78 -13.29 2.61
N ILE A 70 3.98 -14.21 3.17
CA ILE A 70 4.52 -15.42 3.81
C ILE A 70 4.57 -16.63 2.86
N TYR A 71 3.49 -16.89 2.11
CA TYR A 71 3.32 -18.16 1.40
C TYR A 71 3.27 -17.97 -0.12
N PRO A 72 3.95 -18.84 -0.90
CA PRO A 72 3.78 -18.88 -2.35
C PRO A 72 2.33 -19.23 -2.75
N PRO A 73 1.87 -18.75 -3.93
CA PRO A 73 2.59 -17.88 -4.86
C PRO A 73 2.57 -16.38 -4.49
N GLN A 74 1.74 -15.96 -3.53
CA GLN A 74 1.55 -14.54 -3.25
C GLN A 74 2.75 -13.88 -2.57
N GLY A 75 3.49 -14.62 -1.74
CA GLY A 75 4.74 -14.13 -1.15
C GLY A 75 5.81 -13.84 -2.21
N GLU A 76 5.88 -14.66 -3.25
CA GLU A 76 6.77 -14.43 -4.39
C GLU A 76 6.33 -13.21 -5.19
N GLN A 77 5.02 -13.08 -5.48
CA GLN A 77 4.48 -11.90 -6.13
C GLN A 77 4.78 -10.62 -5.33
N PHE A 78 4.61 -10.67 -4.00
CA PHE A 78 4.92 -9.56 -3.11
C PHE A 78 6.39 -9.14 -3.22
N LEU A 79 7.32 -10.10 -3.12
CA LEU A 79 8.76 -9.83 -3.18
C LEU A 79 9.19 -9.29 -4.55
N GLU A 80 8.70 -9.88 -5.63
CA GLU A 80 9.04 -9.42 -6.99
C GLU A 80 8.47 -8.01 -7.25
N SER A 81 7.26 -7.72 -6.78
CA SER A 81 6.69 -6.37 -6.91
C SER A 81 7.49 -5.34 -6.10
N LEU A 82 7.96 -5.72 -4.91
CA LEU A 82 8.78 -4.83 -4.09
C LEU A 82 10.15 -4.56 -4.73
N LYS A 83 10.80 -5.60 -5.28
CA LYS A 83 12.08 -5.45 -5.99
C LYS A 83 11.92 -4.55 -7.22
N SER A 84 10.89 -4.80 -8.04
CA SER A 84 10.59 -3.97 -9.22
C SER A 84 10.43 -2.50 -8.82
N TRP A 85 9.64 -2.24 -7.77
CA TRP A 85 9.42 -0.88 -7.30
C TRP A 85 10.71 -0.20 -6.82
N PHE A 86 11.56 -0.90 -6.07
CA PHE A 86 12.85 -0.35 -5.66
C PHE A 86 13.75 0.00 -6.85
N SER A 87 13.83 -0.89 -7.85
CA SER A 87 14.59 -0.62 -9.07
C SER A 87 14.04 0.59 -9.84
N ASP A 88 12.72 0.70 -9.96
CA ASP A 88 12.08 1.85 -10.62
C ASP A 88 12.38 3.16 -9.90
N VAL A 89 12.38 3.16 -8.56
CA VAL A 89 12.74 4.35 -7.78
C VAL A 89 14.24 4.70 -7.96
N GLU A 90 15.15 3.72 -7.87
CA GLU A 90 16.59 3.98 -8.04
C GLU A 90 16.97 4.54 -9.42
N GLU A 91 16.29 4.12 -10.49
CA GLU A 91 16.55 4.62 -11.85
C GLU A 91 16.09 6.08 -12.09
N HIS A 92 15.19 6.60 -11.25
CA HIS A 92 14.58 7.92 -11.41
C HIS A 92 15.05 8.96 -10.37
N HIS A 93 16.06 8.63 -9.56
CA HIS A 93 16.75 9.51 -8.60
C HIS A 93 18.21 9.77 -8.99
#